data_AF-A0A316GQU5-F1
#
_entry.id   AF-A0A316GQU5-F1
#
_cell.length_a   1.000
_cell.length_b   1.000
_cell.length_c   1.000
_cell.angle_alpha   90.00
_cell.angle_beta   90.00
_cell.angle_gamma   90.00
#
_symmetry.space_group_name_H-M   'P 1'
#
loop_
_entity.id
_entity.type
_entity.pdbx_description
1 polymer ?
#
loop_
_entity_poly.entity_id
_entity_poly.type
_entity_poly.pdbx_seq_one_letter_code
_entity_poly.pdbx_strand_id
1 'polypeptide(L)' 'MNLGIGFPEMVARYQPEGREAIFHTENGILDFGEAPQPGDEDWDLINAGKKAVTLKSGSAFFSSRR' A
#
# COMPACT_ATOMS: atom_id res chain seq x y z
N MET A 1 -6.38 3.49 6.42
CA MET A 1 -5.50 3.60 7.62
C MET A 1 -4.08 3.85 7.16
N ASN A 2 -3.31 4.73 7.83
CA ASN A 2 -1.87 4.90 7.58
C ASN A 2 -1.10 4.04 8.58
N LEU A 3 -0.35 3.06 8.08
CA LEU A 3 0.44 2.14 8.91
C LEU A 3 1.91 2.44 8.67
N GLY A 4 2.59 2.86 9.73
CA GLY A 4 4.03 3.07 9.72
C GLY A 4 4.80 1.77 9.45
N ILE A 5 6.03 1.91 8.98
CA ILE A 5 6.94 0.81 8.64
C ILE A 5 7.19 -0.08 9.87
N GLY A 6 7.19 -1.41 9.70
CA GLY A 6 7.51 -2.37 10.77
C GLY A 6 6.31 -3.17 11.28
N PHE A 7 6.11 -3.23 12.61
CA PHE A 7 5.01 -4.00 13.22
C PHE A 7 3.61 -3.67 12.67
N PRO A 8 3.26 -2.41 12.36
CA PRO A 8 1.95 -2.10 11.79
C PRO A 8 1.73 -2.73 10.40
N GLU A 9 2.77 -2.85 9.56
CA GLU A 9 2.71 -3.54 8.25
C GLU A 9 2.40 -5.03 8.40
N MET A 10 2.87 -5.68 9.47
CA MET A 10 2.58 -7.11 9.72
C MET A 10 1.13 -7.34 10.15
N VAL A 11 0.55 -6.40 10.92
CA VAL A 11 -0.86 -6.47 11.33
C VAL A 11 -1.80 -6.36 10.14
N ALA A 12 -1.40 -5.62 9.09
CA ALA A 12 -2.16 -5.53 7.83
C ALA A 12 -2.44 -6.90 7.19
N ARG A 13 -1.60 -7.91 7.44
CA ARG A 13 -1.75 -9.28 6.91
C ARG A 13 -2.80 -10.11 7.66
N TYR A 14 -3.22 -9.68 8.84
CA TYR A 14 -4.20 -10.38 9.67
C TYR A 14 -5.54 -9.64 9.64
N GLN A 15 -6.25 -9.74 8.51
CA GLN A 15 -7.63 -9.25 8.40
C GLN A 15 -8.63 -10.33 8.80
N PRO A 16 -9.56 -10.05 9.75
CA PRO A 16 -10.66 -10.96 10.06
C PRO A 16 -11.58 -11.13 8.84
N GLU A 17 -12.14 -12.32 8.65
CA GLU A 17 -13.15 -12.56 7.61
C GLU A 17 -14.31 -11.54 7.70
N GLY A 18 -14.75 -11.05 6.54
CA GLY A 18 -15.83 -10.07 6.43
C GLY A 18 -15.43 -8.63 6.76
N ARG A 19 -14.15 -8.32 6.98
CA ARG A 19 -13.63 -6.95 7.13
C ARG A 19 -12.59 -6.64 6.08
N GLU A 20 -12.80 -5.54 5.37
CA GLU A 20 -11.85 -5.00 4.41
C GLU A 20 -11.15 -3.77 5.01
N ALA A 21 -9.82 -3.78 5.06
CA ALA A 21 -9.06 -2.60 5.44
C ALA A 21 -8.46 -1.92 4.19
N ILE A 22 -8.78 -0.64 4.03
CA ILE A 22 -8.22 0.21 2.99
C ILE A 22 -6.90 0.82 3.51
N PHE A 23 -5.80 0.54 2.82
CA PHE A 23 -4.48 1.05 3.16
C PHE A 23 -4.20 2.38 2.47
N HIS A 24 -3.63 3.34 3.18
CA HIS A 24 -3.29 4.65 2.64
C HIS A 24 -1.83 4.92 2.93
N THR A 25 -1.07 5.32 1.91
CA THR A 25 0.32 5.72 2.07
C THR A 25 0.49 7.22 1.83
N GLU A 26 1.36 7.85 2.61
CA GLU A 26 1.58 9.30 2.63
C GLU A 26 2.09 9.87 1.31
N ASN A 27 2.69 9.04 0.46
CA ASN A 27 3.16 9.39 -0.87
C ASN A 27 2.08 9.28 -1.96
N GLY A 28 0.81 9.10 -1.60
CA GLY A 28 -0.28 9.41 -2.52
C GLY A 28 -1.08 8.24 -3.09
N ILE A 29 -0.97 7.03 -2.52
CA ILE A 29 -1.70 5.84 -3.02
C ILE A 29 -2.71 5.35 -1.96
N LEU A 30 -3.97 5.19 -2.38
CA LEU A 30 -5.03 4.55 -1.60
C LEU A 30 -5.28 3.15 -2.17
N ASP A 31 -5.40 2.20 -1.24
CA ASP A 31 -5.70 0.80 -1.48
C ASP A 31 -4.69 0.07 -2.37
N PHE A 32 -3.39 0.20 -2.08
CA PHE A 32 -2.35 -0.56 -2.77
C PHE A 32 -2.32 -2.03 -2.32
N GLY A 33 -1.84 -2.89 -3.22
CA GLY A 33 -1.71 -4.33 -3.04
C GLY A 33 -0.36 -4.76 -2.45
N GLU A 34 -0.07 -6.05 -2.54
CA GLU A 34 1.19 -6.62 -2.07
C GLU A 34 2.37 -6.27 -3.01
N ALA A 35 3.57 -6.70 -2.63
CA ALA A 35 4.75 -6.55 -3.46
C ALA A 35 4.58 -7.31 -4.81
N PRO A 36 5.05 -6.74 -5.93
CA PRO A 36 5.02 -7.41 -7.22
C PRO A 36 5.96 -8.64 -7.24
N GLN A 37 5.85 -9.45 -8.29
CA GLN A 37 6.80 -10.52 -8.53
C GLN A 37 8.19 -9.95 -8.90
N PRO A 38 9.29 -10.67 -8.60
CA PRO A 38 10.62 -10.21 -8.99
C PRO A 38 10.73 -10.00 -10.51
N GLY A 39 11.13 -8.80 -10.93
CA GLY A 39 11.23 -8.39 -12.34
C GLY A 39 10.05 -7.58 -12.87
N ASP A 40 8.93 -7.54 -12.14
CA ASP A 40 7.73 -6.74 -12.47
C ASP A 40 7.62 -5.47 -11.62
N GLU A 41 8.72 -5.01 -11.02
CA GLU A 41 8.72 -3.84 -10.16
C GLU A 41 8.45 -2.54 -10.95
N ASP A 42 7.40 -1.83 -10.57
CA ASP A 42 7.17 -0.44 -10.98
C ASP A 42 7.69 0.49 -9.88
N TRP A 43 8.81 1.18 -10.16
CA TRP A 43 9.46 2.07 -9.20
C TRP A 43 8.75 3.42 -9.02
N ASP A 44 7.73 3.72 -9.83
CA ASP A 44 6.81 4.82 -9.55
C ASP A 44 5.70 4.41 -8.56
N LEU A 45 5.52 3.10 -8.33
CA LEU A 45 4.57 2.52 -7.37
C LEU A 45 5.29 2.00 -6.13
N ILE A 46 5.74 2.92 -5.29
CA ILE A 46 6.37 2.59 -4.01
C ILE A 46 5.48 2.93 -2.82
N ASN A 47 5.62 2.22 -1.71
CA ASN A 47 5.02 2.63 -0.44
C ASN A 47 5.98 3.53 0.36
N ALA A 48 5.50 4.09 1.48
CA ALA A 48 6.31 4.90 2.40
C ALA A 48 7.60 4.23 2.91
N GLY A 49 7.66 2.89 2.89
CA GLY A 49 8.84 2.10 3.22
C GLY A 49 9.85 1.93 2.08
N LYS A 50 9.65 2.61 0.94
CA LYS A 50 10.47 2.50 -0.29
C LYS A 50 10.49 1.10 -0.90
N LYS A 51 9.41 0.32 -0.70
CA LYS A 51 9.21 -0.98 -1.33
C LYS A 51 8.23 -0.83 -2.49
N ALA A 52 8.48 -1.53 -3.60
CA ALA A 52 7.53 -1.60 -4.71
C ALA A 52 6.22 -2.30 -4.27
N VAL A 53 5.09 -1.79 -4.76
CA VAL A 53 3.74 -2.30 -4.47
C VAL A 53 2.92 -2.38 -5.75
N THR A 54 1.91 -3.24 -5.74
CA THR A 54 0.92 -3.36 -6.82
C THR A 54 -0.30 -2.47 -6.55
N LEU A 55 -1.16 -2.26 -7.56
CA LEU A 55 -2.46 -1.62 -7.38
C LEU A 55 -3.57 -2.68 -7.32
N LYS A 56 -4.57 -2.44 -6.46
CA LYS A 56 -5.80 -3.21 -6.45
C LYS A 56 -6.84 -2.56 -7.36
N SER A 57 -7.86 -3.34 -7.74
CA SER A 57 -9.03 -2.78 -8.40
C SER A 57 -9.70 -1.77 -7.47
N GLY A 58 -9.83 -0.51 -7.90
CA GLY A 58 -10.37 0.58 -7.08
C GLY A 58 -9.32 1.47 -6.41
N SER A 59 -8.02 1.22 -6.62
CA SER A 59 -6.97 2.12 -6.13
C SER A 59 -7.10 3.53 -6.72
N ALA A 60 -6.70 4.53 -5.93
CA ALA A 60 -6.72 5.93 -6.32
C ALA A 60 -5.42 6.63 -5.97
N PHE A 61 -5.04 7.61 -6.80
CA PHE A 61 -3.88 8.48 -6.60
C PHE A 61 -4.29 9.86 -6.14
N PHE A 62 -3.50 10.46 -5.26
CA PHE A 62 -3.67 11.84 -4.82
C PHE A 62 -2.30 12.50 -4.59
N SER A 63 -2.21 13.77 -4.97
CA SER A 63 -1.00 14.56 -4.76
C SER A 63 -0.94 15.04 -3.31
N SER A 64 0.22 14.91 -2.68
CA SER A 64 0.53 15.60 -1.44
C SER A 64 0.47 17.11 -1.71
N ARG A 65 -0.58 17.80 -1.24
CA ARG A 65 -0.60 19.27 -1.29
C ARG A 65 0.54 19.80 -0.42
N ARG A 66 1.24 20.82 -0.93
CA ARG A 66 2.14 21.67 -0.14
C ARG A 66 1.41 22.29 1.04
#